data_AF-K2DF23-F1
#
_entry.id   AF-K2DF23-F1
#
_cell.length_a   1.000
_cell.length_b   1.000
_cell.length_c   1.000
_cell.angle_alpha   90.00
_cell.angle_beta   90.00
_cell.angle_gamma   90.00
#
_symmetry.space_group_name_H-M   'P 1'
#
loop_
_entity.id
_entity.type
_entity.pdbx_description
1 polymer ?
#
loop_
_entity_poly.entity_id
_entity_poly.type
_entity_poly.pdbx_seq_one_letter_code
_entity_poly.pdbx_strand_id
1 'polypeptide(L)'
;MAWDKNNLVKIANPISSETEYLRENLWPNLLEIVDKNLKAGYKDIAIFEIGKTYSPQKGDLPKEDYHLSIALMNGTDNPIQELYQIFESLKNSHPGGVTKDLTDENKYFHPTRFAALEKDGKQVGWIAEIHSRIANKFGIEKRVAVLELKI
;
A
#
# COMPACT_ATOMS: atom_id res chain seq x y z
N MET A 1 10.03 0.41 -11.82
CA MET A 1 8.84 1.28 -11.69
C MET A 1 9.33 2.64 -11.22
N ALA A 2 8.99 3.75 -11.89
CA ALA A 2 9.55 5.06 -11.53
C ALA A 2 8.67 5.74 -10.47
N TRP A 3 9.03 5.53 -9.21
CA TRP A 3 8.60 6.37 -8.09
C TRP A 3 8.98 7.83 -8.37
N ASP A 4 8.21 8.79 -7.85
CA ASP A 4 8.65 10.18 -7.88
C ASP A 4 9.81 10.34 -6.89
N LYS A 5 11.03 10.34 -7.43
CA LYS A 5 12.26 10.38 -6.64
C LYS A 5 12.42 11.66 -5.82
N ASN A 6 11.70 12.73 -6.18
CA ASN A 6 11.75 13.99 -5.43
C ASN A 6 11.09 13.87 -4.04
N ASN A 7 10.23 12.86 -3.85
CA ASN A 7 9.53 12.63 -2.58
C ASN A 7 10.13 11.48 -1.76
N LEU A 8 11.30 10.97 -2.13
CA LEU A 8 11.96 9.85 -1.43
C LEU A 8 13.20 10.30 -0.67
N VAL A 9 13.44 9.64 0.46
CA VAL A 9 14.64 9.86 1.28
C VAL A 9 15.77 9.00 0.74
N LYS A 10 16.85 9.64 0.25
CA LYS A 10 18.02 8.97 -0.29
C LYS A 10 19.04 8.63 0.82
N ILE A 11 19.56 7.41 0.80
CA ILE A 11 20.63 6.97 1.70
C ILE A 11 21.98 7.44 1.14
N ALA A 12 22.82 8.03 1.99
CA ALA A 12 24.12 8.58 1.59
C ALA A 12 25.14 7.50 1.17
N ASN A 13 25.11 6.33 1.82
CA ASN A 13 25.99 5.20 1.53
C ASN A 13 25.18 3.89 1.46
N PRO A 14 24.42 3.66 0.38
CA PRO A 14 23.59 2.48 0.25
C PRO A 14 24.44 1.22 -0.04
N ILE A 15 23.98 0.06 0.42
CA ILE A 15 24.67 -1.22 0.22
C ILE A 15 24.55 -1.65 -1.26
N SER A 16 23.43 -1.33 -1.90
CA SER A 16 23.18 -1.54 -3.33
C SER A 16 22.32 -0.42 -3.92
N SER A 17 22.28 -0.32 -5.24
CA SER A 17 21.39 0.60 -5.97
C SER A 17 19.89 0.36 -5.70
N GLU A 18 19.52 -0.86 -5.32
CA GLU A 18 18.13 -1.20 -4.95
C GLU A 18 17.75 -0.65 -3.56
N THR A 19 18.73 -0.47 -2.68
CA THR A 19 18.57 0.09 -1.32
C THR A 19 18.89 1.59 -1.24
N GLU A 20 18.90 2.30 -2.38
CA GLU A 20 19.27 3.72 -2.45
C GLU A 20 18.26 4.64 -1.73
N TYR A 21 17.00 4.20 -1.60
CA TYR A 21 15.92 5.00 -1.03
C TYR A 21 15.22 4.28 0.11
N LEU A 22 14.86 5.03 1.16
CA LEU A 22 13.96 4.53 2.19
C LEU A 22 12.53 4.42 1.64
N ARG A 23 11.82 3.39 2.08
CA ARG A 23 10.45 3.13 1.65
C ARG A 23 9.48 4.18 2.17
N GLU A 24 8.68 4.72 1.27
CA GLU A 24 7.57 5.64 1.59
C GLU A 24 6.28 4.86 1.93
N ASN A 25 6.14 3.64 1.40
CA ASN A 25 4.97 2.78 1.58
C ASN A 25 5.41 1.32 1.77
N LEU A 26 4.59 0.52 2.45
CA LEU A 26 4.86 -0.91 2.65
C LEU A 26 4.30 -1.78 1.51
N TRP A 27 3.16 -1.39 0.92
CA TRP A 27 2.48 -2.20 -0.10
C TRP A 27 3.34 -2.69 -1.29
N PRO A 28 4.37 -1.98 -1.80
CA PRO A 28 5.17 -2.48 -2.91
C PRO A 28 5.91 -3.77 -2.55
N ASN A 29 6.46 -3.81 -1.34
CA ASN A 29 7.14 -5.00 -0.82
C ASN A 29 6.14 -6.14 -0.67
N LEU A 30 4.92 -5.86 -0.19
CA LEU A 30 3.87 -6.88 -0.11
C LEU A 30 3.54 -7.45 -1.49
N LEU A 31 3.48 -6.65 -2.56
CA LEU A 31 3.26 -7.18 -3.91
C LEU A 31 4.37 -8.12 -4.37
N GLU A 32 5.63 -7.85 -4.03
CA GLU A 32 6.73 -8.80 -4.31
C GLU A 32 6.53 -10.13 -3.56
N ILE A 33 6.02 -10.09 -2.33
CA ILE A 33 5.71 -11.30 -1.57
C ILE A 33 4.48 -12.03 -2.15
N VAL A 34 3.47 -11.31 -2.63
CA VAL A 34 2.32 -11.90 -3.34
C VAL A 34 2.80 -12.64 -4.59
N ASP A 35 3.63 -12.03 -5.42
CA ASP A 35 4.21 -12.66 -6.61
C ASP A 35 5.02 -13.92 -6.28
N LYS A 36 5.88 -13.86 -5.25
CA LYS A 36 6.64 -15.03 -4.79
C LYS A 36 5.73 -16.20 -4.41
N ASN A 37 4.63 -15.92 -3.71
CA ASN A 37 3.67 -16.96 -3.30
C ASN A 37 2.82 -17.47 -4.48
N LEU A 38 2.45 -16.59 -5.43
CA LEU A 38 1.81 -16.98 -6.68
C LEU A 38 2.67 -17.98 -7.46
N LYS A 39 3.96 -17.68 -7.62
CA LYS A 39 4.94 -18.56 -8.29
C LYS A 39 5.12 -19.89 -7.57
N ALA A 40 4.89 -19.93 -6.25
CA ALA A 40 4.88 -21.16 -5.46
C ALA A 40 3.54 -21.94 -5.56
N GLY A 41 2.56 -21.44 -6.30
CA GLY A 41 1.29 -22.13 -6.59
C GLY A 41 0.11 -21.75 -5.68
N TYR A 42 0.30 -20.82 -4.74
CA TYR A 42 -0.79 -20.33 -3.88
C TYR A 42 -1.73 -19.42 -4.67
N LYS A 43 -3.04 -19.64 -4.53
CA LYS A 43 -4.07 -18.91 -5.29
C LYS A 43 -4.83 -17.88 -4.46
N ASP A 44 -4.84 -18.04 -3.15
CA ASP A 44 -5.46 -17.14 -2.18
C ASP A 44 -4.37 -16.71 -1.19
N ILE A 45 -4.08 -15.42 -1.19
CA ILE A 45 -2.97 -14.81 -0.47
C ILE A 45 -3.51 -13.58 0.25
N ALA A 46 -3.40 -13.58 1.58
CA ALA A 46 -3.64 -12.43 2.42
C ALA A 46 -2.43 -12.28 3.35
N ILE A 47 -1.69 -11.19 3.19
CA ILE A 47 -0.46 -10.91 3.94
C ILE A 47 -0.49 -9.49 4.46
N PHE A 48 0.15 -9.25 5.60
CA PHE A 48 0.26 -7.93 6.19
C PHE A 48 1.67 -7.67 6.70
N GLU A 49 2.02 -6.39 6.82
CA GLU A 49 3.23 -5.92 7.47
C GLU A 49 2.89 -4.74 8.38
N ILE A 50 3.53 -4.68 9.56
CA ILE A 50 3.63 -3.45 10.34
C ILE A 50 5.09 -3.00 10.34
N GLY A 51 5.34 -1.77 9.90
CA GLY A 51 6.70 -1.28 9.76
C GLY A 51 6.79 0.23 9.60
N LYS A 52 8.01 0.76 9.71
CA LYS A 52 8.28 2.18 9.50
C LYS A 52 8.25 2.55 8.02
N THR A 53 7.66 3.71 7.72
CA THR A 53 7.77 4.44 6.46
C THR A 53 8.44 5.80 6.70
N TYR A 54 9.01 6.37 5.64
CA TYR A 54 9.84 7.56 5.73
C TYR A 54 9.38 8.60 4.74
N SER A 55 9.11 9.82 5.22
CA SER A 55 8.77 10.97 4.37
C SER A 55 9.80 12.10 4.56
N PRO A 56 10.22 12.79 3.48
CA PRO A 56 11.18 13.89 3.59
C PRO A 56 10.66 15.04 4.45
N GLN A 57 11.54 15.66 5.25
CA GLN A 57 11.26 16.93 5.93
C GLN A 57 12.29 17.98 5.50
N LYS A 58 11.85 19.23 5.33
CA LYS A 58 12.72 20.32 4.88
C LYS A 58 13.65 20.74 6.02
N GLY A 59 14.96 20.50 5.84
CA GLY A 59 15.99 20.97 6.77
C GLY A 59 16.10 20.17 8.07
N ASP A 60 15.51 18.98 8.12
CA ASP A 60 15.53 18.09 9.29
C ASP A 60 15.64 16.62 8.86
N LEU A 61 15.75 15.72 9.83
CA LEU A 61 15.66 14.28 9.62
C LEU A 61 14.31 13.90 9.01
N PRO A 62 14.24 12.78 8.25
CA PRO A 62 12.97 12.33 7.69
C PRO A 62 11.99 11.98 8.80
N LYS A 63 10.71 12.21 8.54
CA LYS A 63 9.65 11.81 9.45
C LYS A 63 9.46 10.30 9.35
N GLU A 64 9.45 9.65 10.50
CA GLU A 64 9.19 8.21 10.65
C GLU A 64 7.78 7.99 11.21
N ASP A 65 6.96 7.23 10.49
CA ASP A 65 5.62 6.84 10.94
C ASP A 65 5.50 5.30 10.88
N TYR A 66 4.78 4.68 11.83
CA TYR A 66 4.42 3.26 11.73
C TYR A 66 3.18 3.12 10.86
N HIS A 67 3.25 2.18 9.93
CA HIS A 67 2.16 1.84 9.04
C HIS A 67 1.82 0.36 9.18
N LEU A 68 0.52 0.04 9.14
CA LEU A 68 -0.02 -1.27 8.83
C LEU A 68 -0.36 -1.29 7.35
N SER A 69 0.13 -2.32 6.64
CA SER A 69 -0.24 -2.56 5.25
C SER A 69 -0.74 -3.98 5.07
N ILE A 70 -1.75 -4.17 4.25
CA ILE A 70 -2.33 -5.47 3.93
C ILE A 70 -2.40 -5.59 2.41
N ALA A 71 -1.97 -6.73 1.86
CA ALA A 71 -2.21 -7.09 0.47
C ALA A 71 -3.09 -8.34 0.41
N LEU A 72 -4.13 -8.28 -0.40
CA LEU A 72 -5.11 -9.35 -0.58
C LEU A 72 -5.30 -9.64 -2.07
N MET A 73 -5.07 -10.90 -2.43
CA MET A 73 -5.29 -11.43 -3.76
C MET A 73 -5.87 -12.83 -3.62
N ASN A 74 -7.05 -13.06 -4.15
CA ASN A 74 -7.76 -14.34 -4.07
C ASN A 74 -8.66 -14.52 -5.29
N GLY A 75 -9.48 -15.57 -5.29
CA GLY A 75 -10.45 -15.86 -6.36
C GLY A 75 -11.67 -14.94 -6.45
N THR A 76 -11.76 -13.87 -5.65
CA THR A 76 -12.95 -13.02 -5.58
C THR A 76 -13.06 -12.03 -6.74
N ASP A 77 -14.30 -11.63 -7.05
CA ASP A 77 -14.58 -10.58 -8.03
C ASP A 77 -14.46 -9.17 -7.42
N ASN A 78 -14.21 -9.04 -6.11
CA ASN A 78 -14.13 -7.73 -5.46
C ASN A 78 -13.17 -7.69 -4.25
N PRO A 79 -11.84 -7.79 -4.46
CA PRO A 79 -10.88 -7.91 -3.35
C PRO A 79 -10.82 -6.66 -2.47
N ILE A 80 -11.11 -5.49 -3.04
CA ILE A 80 -11.18 -4.24 -2.28
C ILE A 80 -12.34 -4.25 -1.27
N GLN A 81 -13.49 -4.86 -1.59
CA GLN A 81 -14.62 -4.97 -0.68
C GLN A 81 -14.31 -5.87 0.53
N GLU A 82 -13.55 -6.94 0.33
CA GLU A 82 -13.08 -7.80 1.41
C GLU A 82 -12.09 -7.08 2.32
N LEU A 83 -11.16 -6.30 1.74
CA LEU A 83 -10.28 -5.44 2.54
C LEU A 83 -11.05 -4.40 3.35
N TYR A 84 -12.13 -3.82 2.82
CA TYR A 84 -13.01 -2.96 3.62
C TYR A 84 -13.60 -3.71 4.81
N GLN A 85 -14.09 -4.95 4.63
CA GLN A 85 -14.65 -5.74 5.73
C GLN A 85 -13.61 -6.07 6.80
N ILE A 86 -12.39 -6.39 6.38
CA ILE A 86 -11.24 -6.59 7.29
C ILE A 86 -10.97 -5.29 8.06
N PHE A 87 -10.91 -4.15 7.37
CA PHE A 87 -10.71 -2.85 8.01
C PHE A 87 -11.83 -2.48 8.99
N GLU A 88 -13.10 -2.65 8.63
CA GLU A 88 -14.24 -2.41 9.52
C GLU A 88 -14.16 -3.31 10.77
N SER A 89 -13.68 -4.55 10.64
CA SER A 89 -13.48 -5.45 11.78
C SER A 89 -12.35 -4.95 12.71
N LEU A 90 -11.31 -4.32 12.15
CA LEU A 90 -10.25 -3.66 12.92
C LEU A 90 -10.71 -2.36 13.60
N LYS A 91 -11.78 -1.71 13.09
CA LYS A 91 -12.26 -0.43 13.66
C LYS A 91 -12.73 -0.52 15.10
N ASN A 92 -13.16 -1.70 15.56
CA ASN A 92 -13.46 -1.90 16.98
C ASN A 92 -12.25 -1.59 17.88
N SER A 93 -11.03 -1.57 17.32
CA SER A 93 -9.79 -1.13 17.96
C SER A 93 -9.23 0.20 17.42
N HIS A 94 -9.76 0.75 16.30
CA HIS A 94 -9.32 2.01 15.70
C HIS A 94 -10.48 2.76 14.98
N PRO A 95 -11.15 3.74 15.62
CA PRO A 95 -12.29 4.42 15.01
C PRO A 95 -11.83 5.25 13.81
N GLY A 96 -12.34 4.95 12.62
CA GLY A 96 -12.11 5.71 11.39
C GLY A 96 -13.31 5.60 10.43
N GLY A 97 -13.49 6.57 9.55
CA GLY A 97 -14.46 6.58 8.45
C GLY A 97 -13.81 6.24 7.11
N VAL A 98 -14.63 5.94 6.10
CA VAL A 98 -14.20 5.77 4.70
C VAL A 98 -14.79 6.91 3.89
N THR A 99 -13.94 7.71 3.23
CA THR A 99 -14.37 8.76 2.29
C THR A 99 -14.05 8.36 0.86
N LYS A 100 -15.10 8.32 0.03
CA LYS A 100 -14.99 8.09 -1.42
C LYS A 100 -14.78 9.42 -2.12
N ASP A 101 -13.65 10.06 -1.88
CA ASP A 101 -13.22 11.15 -2.75
C ASP A 101 -11.95 10.74 -3.46
N LEU A 102 -11.97 10.84 -4.79
CA LEU A 102 -10.77 10.83 -5.61
C LEU A 102 -10.93 11.75 -6.80
N THR A 103 -10.32 12.91 -6.65
CA THR A 103 -9.59 13.55 -7.74
C THR A 103 -8.12 13.52 -7.36
N ASP A 104 -7.51 12.33 -7.43
CA ASP A 104 -6.06 12.25 -7.42
C ASP A 104 -5.63 11.28 -8.51
N GLU A 105 -4.80 11.77 -9.44
CA GLU A 105 -4.27 11.04 -10.59
C GLU A 105 -3.24 9.98 -10.15
N ASN A 106 -3.57 9.16 -9.16
CA ASN A 106 -2.67 8.14 -8.66
C ASN A 106 -2.61 6.97 -9.66
N LYS A 107 -1.63 7.07 -10.57
CA LYS A 107 -1.31 6.10 -11.63
C LYS A 107 -1.05 4.67 -11.16
N TYR A 108 -0.95 4.43 -9.84
CA TYR A 108 -0.71 3.11 -9.27
C TYR A 108 -2.00 2.32 -9.02
N PHE A 109 -3.11 3.01 -8.77
CA PHE A 109 -4.38 2.40 -8.39
C PHE A 109 -5.38 2.39 -9.53
N HIS A 110 -6.39 1.54 -9.41
CA HIS A 110 -7.50 1.51 -10.34
C HIS A 110 -8.38 2.77 -10.15
N PRO A 111 -8.77 3.50 -11.22
CA PRO A 111 -9.39 4.83 -11.13
C PRO A 111 -10.65 4.94 -10.27
N THR A 112 -11.43 3.86 -10.18
CA THR A 112 -12.72 3.82 -9.46
C THR A 112 -12.73 2.88 -8.27
N ARG A 113 -11.60 2.23 -7.95
CA ARG A 113 -11.52 1.22 -6.87
C ARG A 113 -10.49 1.66 -5.86
N PHE A 114 -10.86 2.70 -5.12
CA PHE A 114 -10.05 3.29 -4.06
C PHE A 114 -10.97 4.05 -3.10
N ALA A 115 -10.60 4.14 -1.83
CA ALA A 115 -11.09 5.18 -0.93
C ALA A 115 -10.01 5.56 0.10
N ALA A 116 -10.13 6.78 0.60
CA ALA A 116 -9.33 7.26 1.72
C ALA A 116 -9.92 6.75 3.05
N LEU A 117 -9.02 6.51 4.01
CA LEU A 117 -9.37 6.19 5.39
C LEU A 117 -9.12 7.43 6.24
N GLU A 118 -10.12 7.85 7.00
CA GLU A 118 -10.07 9.06 7.80
C GLU A 118 -10.33 8.78 9.28
N LYS A 119 -9.73 9.58 10.14
CA LYS A 119 -9.98 9.61 11.58
C LYS A 119 -9.95 11.05 12.04
N ASP A 120 -11.00 11.48 12.75
CA ASP A 120 -11.13 12.86 13.24
C ASP A 120 -10.92 13.94 12.16
N GLY A 121 -11.44 13.67 10.95
CA GLY A 121 -11.31 14.56 9.78
C GLY A 121 -9.91 14.62 9.17
N LYS A 122 -9.00 13.71 9.55
CA LYS A 122 -7.66 13.59 8.98
C LYS A 122 -7.52 12.26 8.24
N GLN A 123 -6.97 12.29 7.03
CA GLN A 123 -6.61 11.08 6.32
C GLN A 123 -5.48 10.34 7.09
N VAL A 124 -5.74 9.08 7.41
CA VAL A 124 -4.80 8.17 8.09
C VAL A 124 -4.37 7.02 7.18
N GLY A 125 -5.00 6.85 6.03
CA GLY A 125 -4.66 5.76 5.13
C GLY A 125 -5.50 5.73 3.87
N TRP A 126 -5.46 4.60 3.18
CA TRP A 126 -6.26 4.33 1.99
C TRP A 126 -6.43 2.83 1.78
N ILE A 127 -7.48 2.46 1.05
CA ILE A 127 -7.73 1.10 0.54
C ILE A 127 -7.91 1.23 -0.96
N ALA A 128 -7.21 0.41 -1.73
CA ALA A 128 -7.16 0.52 -3.18
C ALA A 128 -7.03 -0.83 -3.87
N GLU A 129 -7.56 -0.96 -5.08
CA GLU A 129 -7.13 -2.00 -6.01
C GLU A 129 -5.96 -1.50 -6.85
N ILE A 130 -4.90 -2.30 -6.96
CA ILE A 130 -3.76 -1.96 -7.82
C ILE A 130 -4.21 -1.98 -9.28
N HIS A 131 -3.79 -0.99 -10.06
CA HIS A 131 -4.04 -0.99 -11.51
C HIS A 131 -3.36 -2.23 -12.14
N SER A 132 -4.08 -2.95 -13.01
CA SER A 132 -3.55 -4.13 -13.72
C SER A 132 -2.15 -3.93 -14.34
N ARG A 133 -1.90 -2.78 -14.98
CA ARG A 133 -0.58 -2.41 -15.55
C ARG A 133 0.53 -2.44 -14.50
N ILE A 134 0.23 -2.05 -13.26
CA ILE A 134 1.17 -2.08 -12.16
C ILE A 134 1.29 -3.50 -11.61
N ALA A 135 0.18 -4.18 -11.32
CA ALA A 135 0.18 -5.56 -10.83
C ALA A 135 1.00 -6.49 -11.76
N ASN A 136 0.81 -6.37 -13.08
CA ASN A 136 1.56 -7.13 -14.08
C ASN A 136 3.07 -6.88 -14.03
N LYS A 137 3.52 -5.67 -13.64
CA LYS A 137 4.96 -5.39 -13.46
C LYS A 137 5.57 -6.13 -12.28
N PHE A 138 4.76 -6.50 -11.29
CA PHE A 138 5.16 -7.37 -10.19
C PHE A 138 5.04 -8.86 -10.53
N GLY A 139 4.47 -9.23 -11.70
CA GLY A 139 4.17 -10.63 -12.03
C GLY A 139 2.79 -11.12 -11.56
N ILE A 140 1.93 -10.20 -11.12
CA ILE A 140 0.59 -10.51 -10.61
C ILE A 140 -0.43 -10.25 -11.72
N GLU A 141 -0.93 -11.31 -12.35
CA GLU A 141 -1.95 -11.22 -13.43
C GLU A 141 -3.38 -11.09 -12.89
N LYS A 142 -3.59 -11.45 -11.62
CA LYS A 142 -4.88 -11.36 -10.94
C LYS A 142 -5.09 -9.98 -10.31
N ARG A 143 -6.34 -9.70 -9.94
CA ARG A 143 -6.68 -8.50 -9.17
C ARG A 143 -6.10 -8.63 -7.76
N VAL A 144 -5.41 -7.58 -7.32
CA VAL A 144 -4.84 -7.47 -5.97
C VAL A 144 -5.26 -6.13 -5.39
N ALA A 145 -5.80 -6.19 -4.17
CA ALA A 145 -6.13 -5.02 -3.39
C ALA A 145 -5.14 -4.85 -2.25
N VAL A 146 -4.95 -3.60 -1.85
CA VAL A 146 -4.01 -3.18 -0.82
C VAL A 146 -4.67 -2.17 0.11
N LEU A 147 -4.32 -2.25 1.38
CA LEU A 147 -4.64 -1.28 2.41
C LEU A 147 -3.33 -0.73 2.96
N GLU A 148 -3.26 0.58 3.18
CA GLU A 148 -2.16 1.22 3.91
C GLU A 148 -2.77 2.14 4.96
N LEU A 149 -2.38 1.97 6.22
CA LEU A 149 -2.92 2.70 7.37
C LEU A 149 -1.79 3.12 8.29
N LYS A 150 -1.66 4.42 8.53
CA LYS A 150 -0.83 4.97 9.59
C LYS A 150 -1.43 4.65 10.96
N ILE A 151 -0.64 4.09 11.87
CA ILE A 151 -1.06 3.64 13.22
C ILE A 151 -0.34 4.37 14.34
#